data_AF-A0A7X7PUG0-F1
#
_entry.id   AF-A0A7X7PUG0-F1
#
_cell.length_a   1.000
_cell.length_b   1.000
_cell.length_c   1.000
_cell.angle_alpha   90.00
_cell.angle_beta   90.00
_cell.angle_gamma   90.00
#
_symmetry.space_group_name_H-M   'P 1'
#
loop_
_entity.id
_entity.type
_entity.pdbx_description
1 polymer ?
#
loop_
_entity_poly.entity_id
_entity_poly.type
_entity_poly.pdbx_seq_one_letter_code
_entity_poly.pdbx_strand_id
1 'polypeptide(L)' 'SIKFCLVAEGSADLYPRFGPTSEWDTAAAQAIVEAAGGTVVALDGTPLRYNTKADVLNPHFLVFGDTSRNWAGVFRAEP' A
#
# COMPACT_ATOMS: atom_id res chain seq x y z
N SER A 1 -10.78 1.61 2.51
CA SER A 1 -10.90 1.33 1.07
C SER A 1 -10.89 2.57 0.17
N ILE A 2 -11.73 3.62 0.34
CA ILE A 2 -11.80 4.75 -0.62
C ILE A 2 -10.45 5.44 -0.96
N LYS A 3 -9.54 5.54 0.01
CA LYS A 3 -8.19 6.10 -0.22
C LYS A 3 -7.37 5.32 -1.26
N PHE A 4 -7.56 4.00 -1.37
CA PHE A 4 -6.95 3.20 -2.43
C PHE A 4 -7.56 3.56 -3.80
N CYS A 5 -8.89 3.69 -3.86
CA CYS A 5 -9.59 4.05 -5.10
C CYS A 5 -9.14 5.42 -5.61
N LEU A 6 -8.97 6.40 -4.73
CA LEU A 6 -8.43 7.72 -5.11
C LEU A 6 -7.04 7.63 -5.73
N VAL A 7 -6.19 6.71 -5.26
CA VAL A 7 -4.88 6.46 -5.89
C VAL A 7 -5.04 5.73 -7.23
N ALA A 8 -5.89 4.70 -7.28
CA ALA A 8 -6.12 3.91 -8.49
C ALA A 8 -6.70 4.75 -9.65
N GLU A 9 -7.57 5.72 -9.35
CA GLU A 9 -8.16 6.61 -10.36
C GLU A 9 -7.28 7.82 -10.70
N GLY A 10 -6.14 8.00 -10.01
CA GLY A 10 -5.21 9.11 -10.23
C GLY A 10 -5.57 10.43 -9.55
N SER A 11 -6.58 10.45 -8.68
CA SER A 11 -6.95 11.64 -7.87
C SER A 11 -6.02 11.89 -6.68
N ALA A 12 -5.17 10.92 -6.32
CA ALA A 12 -4.15 11.04 -5.28
C ALA A 12 -2.86 10.31 -5.67
N ASP A 13 -1.70 10.89 -5.39
CA ASP A 13 -0.41 10.28 -5.75
C ASP A 13 0.02 9.17 -4.77
N LEU A 14 -0.25 9.36 -3.48
CA LEU A 14 0.27 8.53 -2.41
C LEU A 14 -0.72 8.46 -1.23
N TYR A 15 -0.91 7.26 -0.70
CA TYR A 15 -1.57 7.01 0.57
C TYR A 15 -0.66 6.20 1.51
N PRO A 16 -0.03 6.85 2.49
CA PRO A 16 0.68 6.17 3.57
C PRO A 16 -0.29 5.75 4.69
N ARG A 17 -0.11 4.55 5.25
CA ARG A 17 -0.91 4.04 6.38
C ARG A 17 -0.01 3.55 7.52
N PHE A 18 -0.02 4.32 8.61
CA PHE A 18 0.75 4.05 9.85
C PHE A 18 -0.15 3.72 11.05
N GLY A 19 -1.37 3.26 10.79
CA GLY A 19 -2.30 2.85 11.82
C GLY A 19 -2.87 1.47 11.48
N PRO A 20 -3.36 0.72 12.48
CA PRO A 20 -3.78 -0.66 12.28
C PRO A 20 -4.88 -0.78 11.23
N THR A 21 -4.80 -1.84 10.43
CA THR A 21 -5.85 -2.37 9.57
C THR A 21 -5.75 -3.88 9.59
N SER A 22 -6.85 -4.55 9.28
CA SER A 22 -6.85 -5.99 9.03
C SER A 22 -6.67 -6.29 7.54
N GLU A 23 -6.19 -7.49 7.23
CA GLU A 23 -5.96 -7.96 5.85
C GLU A 23 -7.19 -7.74 4.94
N TRP A 24 -8.40 -7.99 5.44
CA TRP A 24 -9.64 -7.79 4.69
C TRP A 24 -9.97 -6.32 4.39
N ASP A 25 -9.40 -5.35 5.12
CA ASP A 25 -9.59 -3.92 4.84
C ASP A 25 -8.84 -3.47 3.58
N THR A 26 -7.84 -4.24 3.14
CA THR A 26 -6.89 -3.85 2.08
C THR A 26 -6.90 -4.80 0.88
N ALA A 27 -7.13 -6.11 1.07
CA ALA A 27 -6.99 -7.11 0.01
C ALA A 27 -7.73 -6.78 -1.29
N ALA A 28 -9.03 -6.48 -1.20
CA ALA A 28 -9.83 -6.14 -2.38
C ALA A 28 -9.36 -4.83 -3.03
N ALA A 29 -8.96 -3.84 -2.23
CA ALA A 29 -8.55 -2.54 -2.72
C ALA A 29 -7.15 -2.57 -3.35
N GLN A 30 -6.25 -3.42 -2.83
CA GLN A 30 -4.94 -3.67 -3.43
C GLN A 30 -5.08 -4.27 -4.83
N ALA A 31 -5.96 -5.26 -5.02
CA ALA A 31 -6.20 -5.84 -6.34
C ALA A 31 -6.65 -4.77 -7.37
N ILE A 32 -7.47 -3.82 -6.95
CA ILE A 32 -7.90 -2.70 -7.81
C ILE A 32 -6.72 -1.77 -8.14
N VAL A 33 -5.92 -1.38 -7.15
CA VAL A 33 -4.76 -0.51 -7.36
C VAL A 33 -3.75 -1.16 -8.30
N GLU A 34 -3.42 -2.44 -8.07
CA GLU A 34 -2.47 -3.18 -8.91
C GLU A 34 -3.00 -3.37 -10.34
N ALA A 35 -4.30 -3.65 -10.52
CA ALA A 35 -4.92 -3.72 -11.83
C ALA A 35 -4.93 -2.37 -12.57
N ALA A 36 -4.96 -1.25 -11.83
CA ALA A 36 -4.81 0.10 -12.38
C ALA A 36 -3.34 0.49 -12.66
N GLY A 37 -2.38 -0.40 -12.39
CA GLY A 37 -0.94 -0.18 -12.59
C GLY A 37 -0.21 0.45 -11.40
N GLY A 38 -0.91 0.66 -10.28
CA GLY A 38 -0.31 1.12 -9.03
C GLY A 38 0.32 -0.02 -8.21
N THR A 39 0.74 0.30 -6.99
CA THR A 39 1.46 -0.62 -6.12
C THR A 39 1.08 -0.43 -4.65
N VAL A 40 1.06 -1.54 -3.90
CA VAL A 40 0.87 -1.58 -2.44
C VAL A 40 2.03 -2.34 -1.79
N VAL A 41 2.81 -1.65 -0.97
CA VAL A 41 4.04 -2.20 -0.36
C VAL A 41 4.14 -1.87 1.12
N ALA A 42 4.82 -2.72 1.88
CA ALA A 42 5.29 -2.37 3.22
C ALA A 42 6.35 -1.25 3.17
N LEU A 43 6.73 -0.69 4.32
CA LEU A 43 7.70 0.43 4.38
C LEU A 43 9.10 0.05 3.88
N ASP A 44 9.45 -1.23 3.93
CA ASP A 44 10.69 -1.75 3.36
C ASP A 44 10.63 -1.90 1.82
N GLY A 45 9.48 -1.61 1.20
CA GLY A 45 9.25 -1.72 -0.24
C GLY A 45 8.87 -3.12 -0.71
N THR A 46 8.75 -4.10 0.20
CA THR A 46 8.25 -5.43 -0.16
C THR A 46 6.74 -5.40 -0.42
N PRO A 47 6.21 -6.22 -1.34
CA PRO A 47 4.76 -6.26 -1.59
C PRO A 47 3.98 -6.57 -0.32
N LEU A 48 2.85 -5.89 -0.11
CA LEU A 48 1.93 -6.25 0.98
C LEU A 48 1.33 -7.63 0.67
N ARG A 49 1.49 -8.57 1.61
CA ARG A 49 1.05 -9.97 1.46
C ARG A 49 -0.03 -10.32 2.49
N TYR A 50 -0.84 -11.30 2.12
CA TYR A 50 -1.98 -11.81 2.89
C TYR A 50 -1.77 -13.27 3.24
N ASN A 51 -2.34 -13.74 4.36
CA ASN A 51 -2.31 -15.13 4.79
C ASN A 51 -0.87 -15.72 4.92
N THR A 52 0.08 -14.93 5.40
CA THR A 52 1.49 -15.35 5.59
C THR A 52 1.90 -15.49 7.06
N LYS A 53 1.02 -15.09 7.99
CA LYS A 53 1.26 -15.08 9.43
C LYS A 53 -0.02 -15.41 10.20
N ALA A 54 0.12 -15.67 11.50
CA ALA A 54 -0.99 -16.12 12.34
C ALA A 54 -1.99 -15.00 12.69
N ASP A 55 -1.53 -13.76 12.79
CA ASP A 55 -2.41 -12.61 13.01
C ASP A 55 -2.82 -11.94 11.69
N VAL A 56 -3.99 -11.32 11.69
CA VAL A 56 -4.62 -10.74 10.49
C VAL A 56 -4.34 -9.24 10.32
N LEU A 57 -3.43 -8.64 11.10
CA LEU A 57 -3.14 -7.22 11.01
C LEU A 57 -2.13 -6.93 9.90
N ASN A 58 -2.33 -5.89 9.11
CA ASN A 58 -1.32 -5.46 8.16
C ASN A 58 -0.16 -4.76 8.89
N PRO A 59 1.08 -4.86 8.37
CA PRO A 59 2.14 -3.90 8.72
C PRO A 59 1.77 -2.50 8.25
N HIS A 60 2.59 -1.50 8.59
CA HIS A 60 2.51 -0.19 7.92
C HIS A 60 2.81 -0.34 6.43
N PHE A 61 2.04 0.35 5.59
CA PHE A 61 2.13 0.22 4.14
C PHE A 61 1.96 1.56 3.41
N LEU A 62 2.36 1.56 2.15
CA LEU A 62 2.22 2.64 1.19
C LEU A 62 1.41 2.15 0.00
N VAL A 63 0.57 3.03 -0.53
CA VAL A 63 -0.18 2.84 -1.78
C VAL A 63 0.16 3.99 -2.71
N PHE A 64 0.62 3.73 -3.93
CA PHE A 64 0.93 4.77 -4.91
C PHE A 64 0.66 4.31 -6.34
N GLY A 65 0.27 5.25 -7.20
CA GLY A 65 -0.02 4.99 -8.62
C GLY A 65 1.20 5.12 -9.52
N ASP A 66 2.01 6.15 -9.30
CA ASP A 66 3.23 6.41 -10.08
C ASP A 66 4.41 5.57 -9.54
N THR A 67 4.70 4.47 -10.24
CA THR A 67 5.80 3.55 -9.92
C THR A 67 7.17 4.03 -10.41
N SER A 68 7.25 5.13 -11.16
CA SER A 68 8.53 5.72 -11.61
C SER A 68 9.25 6.48 -10.49
N ARG A 69 8.53 6.83 -9.42
CA ARG A 69 9.06 7.55 -8.26
C ARG A 69 9.41 6.59 -7.12
N ASN A 70 10.52 6.87 -6.43
CA ASN A 70 10.93 6.11 -5.24
C ASN A 70 10.16 6.56 -3.98
N TRP A 71 8.85 6.31 -3.95
CA TRP A 71 8.01 6.66 -2.80
C TRP A 71 8.44 5.96 -1.52
N ALA A 72 8.84 4.69 -1.60
CA ALA A 72 9.33 3.94 -0.43
C ALA A 72 10.59 4.58 0.17
N GLY A 73 11.49 5.10 -0.66
CA GLY A 73 12.70 5.80 -0.23
C GLY A 73 12.43 7.06 0.58
N VAL A 74 11.28 7.73 0.41
CA VAL A 74 10.91 8.93 1.19
C VAL A 74 10.64 8.59 2.66
N PHE A 75 10.19 7.37 2.96
CA PHE A 75 9.81 6.94 4.30
C PHE A 75 10.81 5.99 4.95
N ARG A 76 11.90 5.64 4.27
CA ARG A 76 13.04 4.97 4.88
C ARG A 76 13.80 6.00 5.71
N ALA A 77 13.87 5.80 7.02
CA ALA A 77 14.86 6.52 7.82
C ALA A 77 16.26 6.08 7.33
N GLU A 78 17.16 7.06 7.15
CA GLU A 78 18.59 6.77 7.08
C GLU A 78 18.98 5.97 8.33
N PRO A 79 19.88 4.98 8.22
CA PRO A 79 20.26 4.08 9.31
C PRO A 79 20.79 4.79 10.55
#